data_AF-A0A830E541-F1
#
_entry.id   AF-A0A830E541-F1
#
_cell.length_a   1.000
_cell.length_b   1.000
_cell.length_c   1.000
_cell.angle_alpha   90.00
_cell.angle_beta   90.00
_cell.angle_gamma   90.00
#
_symmetry.space_group_name_H-M   'P 1'
#
loop_
_entity.id
_entity.type
_entity.pdbx_description
1 polymer ?
#
loop_
_entity_poly.entity_id
_entity_poly.type
_entity_poly.pdbx_seq_one_letter_code
_entity_poly.pdbx_strand_id
1 'polypeptide(L)'
;MVAGYGFTVSVREGTVCLERKVRDRIKAERVIDVLRAKYGDDFHAYINGKSKNFIVKIPIYTFEKYDEIRTQVIEVLRRRLERIKDERRKKNIIEALKKLAPTEGVAVGQ
;
A
#
# COMPACT_ATOMS: atom_id res chain seq x y z
N MET A 1 2.20 2.74 -10.58
CA MET A 1 3.48 2.04 -10.28
C MET A 1 4.16 2.75 -9.11
N VAL A 2 4.89 2.04 -8.26
CA VAL A 2 5.65 2.65 -7.13
C VAL A 2 7.13 2.38 -7.37
N ALA A 3 7.94 3.45 -7.48
CA ALA A 3 9.35 3.38 -7.88
C ALA A 3 9.64 2.48 -9.11
N GLY A 4 8.78 2.55 -10.14
CA GLY A 4 8.91 1.72 -11.35
C GLY A 4 8.49 0.25 -11.19
N TYR A 5 8.06 -0.17 -9.99
CA TYR A 5 7.57 -1.51 -9.74
C TYR A 5 6.04 -1.57 -9.66
N GLY A 6 5.46 -2.63 -10.22
CA GLY A 6 4.05 -2.97 -10.06
C GLY A 6 3.79 -3.58 -8.68
N PHE A 7 2.97 -2.92 -7.88
CA PHE A 7 2.45 -3.45 -6.62
C PHE A 7 0.95 -3.69 -6.75
N THR A 8 0.47 -4.70 -6.04
CA THR A 8 -0.95 -5.00 -5.91
C THR A 8 -1.46 -4.42 -4.60
N VAL A 9 -2.62 -3.75 -4.64
CA VAL A 9 -3.29 -3.26 -3.42
C VAL A 9 -4.05 -4.42 -2.76
N SER A 10 -3.75 -4.64 -1.50
CA SER A 10 -4.35 -5.66 -0.65
C SER A 10 -5.08 -4.99 0.52
N VAL A 11 -6.30 -5.42 0.80
CA VAL A 11 -7.08 -4.95 1.94
C VAL A 11 -7.36 -6.14 2.84
N ARG A 12 -6.88 -6.07 4.08
CA ARG A 12 -7.10 -7.09 5.11
C ARG A 12 -7.54 -6.39 6.38
N GLU A 13 -8.68 -6.82 6.94
CA GLU A 13 -9.20 -6.31 8.22
C GLU A 13 -9.24 -4.77 8.27
N GLY A 14 -9.75 -4.15 7.21
CA GLY A 14 -9.84 -2.69 7.09
C GLY A 14 -8.48 -1.95 7.02
N THR A 15 -7.39 -2.66 6.76
CA THR A 15 -6.03 -2.12 6.59
C THR A 15 -5.54 -2.37 5.18
N VAL A 16 -4.80 -1.40 4.62
CA VAL A 16 -4.26 -1.46 3.26
C VAL A 16 -2.77 -1.78 3.28
N CYS A 17 -2.36 -2.70 2.42
CA CYS A 17 -0.95 -2.97 2.16
C CYS A 17 -0.71 -3.02 0.65
N LEU A 18 0.42 -2.50 0.21
CA LEU A 18 0.95 -2.77 -1.12
C LEU A 18 1.80 -4.03 -1.06
N GLU A 19 1.52 -4.97 -1.96
CA GLU A 19 2.20 -6.26 -2.00
C GLU A 19 2.79 -6.48 -3.39
N ARG A 20 4.05 -6.93 -3.44
CA ARG A 20 4.69 -7.38 -4.69
C ARG A 20 5.32 -8.75 -4.47
N LYS A 21 4.87 -9.73 -5.24
CA LYS A 21 5.44 -11.07 -5.26
C LYS A 21 6.74 -11.07 -6.05
N VAL A 22 7.78 -11.65 -5.48
CA VAL A 22 9.12 -11.78 -6.05
C VAL A 22 9.60 -13.22 -5.80
N ARG A 23 10.09 -13.89 -6.85
CA ARG A 23 10.53 -15.30 -6.76
C ARG A 23 11.93 -15.47 -6.16
N ASP A 24 12.66 -14.38 -6.03
CA ASP A 24 14.05 -14.34 -5.64
C ASP A 24 14.27 -13.33 -4.50
N ARG A 25 15.09 -13.71 -3.52
CA ARG A 25 15.32 -12.90 -2.32
C ARG A 25 16.13 -11.64 -2.65
N ILE A 26 17.20 -11.80 -3.44
CA ILE A 26 18.09 -10.70 -3.82
C ILE A 26 17.28 -9.63 -4.58
N LYS A 27 16.39 -10.07 -5.47
CA LYS A 27 15.48 -9.16 -6.18
C LYS A 27 14.48 -8.48 -5.24
N ALA A 28 14.02 -9.15 -4.19
CA ALA A 28 13.13 -8.54 -3.20
C ALA A 28 13.85 -7.49 -2.34
N GLU A 29 15.09 -7.78 -1.93
CA GLU A 29 15.98 -6.84 -1.23
C GLU A 29 16.26 -5.62 -2.10
N ARG A 30 16.62 -5.82 -3.38
CA ARG A 30 16.81 -4.73 -4.35
C ARG A 30 15.58 -3.84 -4.53
N VAL A 31 14.37 -4.38 -4.45
CA VAL A 31 13.15 -3.56 -4.50
C VAL A 31 13.07 -2.65 -3.27
N ILE A 32 13.43 -3.13 -2.09
CA ILE A 32 13.45 -2.32 -0.86
C ILE A 32 14.53 -1.24 -0.97
N ASP A 33 15.73 -1.55 -1.46
CA ASP A 33 16.78 -0.55 -1.68
C ASP A 33 16.32 0.57 -2.62
N VAL A 34 15.66 0.23 -3.74
CA VAL A 34 15.15 1.24 -4.67
C VAL A 34 14.04 2.09 -4.04
N LEU A 35 13.17 1.49 -3.21
CA LEU A 35 12.14 2.23 -2.49
C LEU A 35 12.78 3.21 -1.49
N ARG A 36 13.77 2.78 -0.72
CA ARG A 36 14.50 3.64 0.22
C ARG A 36 15.29 4.74 -0.50
N ALA A 37 15.93 4.42 -1.61
CA ALA A 37 16.64 5.41 -2.42
C ALA A 37 15.70 6.48 -3.00
N LYS A 38 14.46 6.12 -3.37
CA LYS A 38 13.48 7.08 -3.92
C LYS A 38 12.76 7.90 -2.84
N TYR A 39 12.38 7.26 -1.74
CA TYR A 39 11.47 7.84 -0.74
C TYR A 39 12.13 8.15 0.61
N GLY A 40 13.38 7.72 0.84
CA GLY A 40 14.13 7.90 2.08
C GLY A 40 14.14 6.66 2.97
N ASP A 41 15.03 6.64 3.97
CA ASP A 41 15.18 5.54 4.92
C ASP A 41 13.95 5.30 5.80
N ASP A 42 13.14 6.34 6.04
CA ASP A 42 11.84 6.25 6.71
C ASP A 42 10.79 5.45 5.91
N PHE A 43 11.06 5.13 4.64
CA PHE A 43 10.17 4.30 3.84
C PHE A 43 10.23 2.82 4.28
N HIS A 44 9.35 2.48 5.23
CA HIS A 44 9.27 1.14 5.78
C HIS A 44 8.66 0.13 4.79
N ALA A 45 9.49 -0.79 4.30
CA ALA A 45 9.06 -1.95 3.54
C ALA A 45 9.75 -3.20 4.11
N TYR A 46 9.06 -4.33 4.11
CA TYR A 46 9.61 -5.59 4.62
C TYR A 46 9.29 -6.75 3.69
N ILE A 47 10.10 -7.80 3.78
CA ILE A 47 9.94 -9.03 3.00
C ILE A 47 9.25 -10.07 3.90
N ASN A 48 8.16 -10.64 3.41
CA ASN A 48 7.48 -11.76 4.05
C ASN A 48 7.43 -12.96 3.10
N GLY A 49 7.63 -14.18 3.60
CA GLY A 49 7.59 -15.41 2.82
C GLY A 49 8.69 -16.40 3.19
N LYS A 50 8.53 -17.66 2.77
CA LYS A 50 9.53 -18.73 2.90
C LYS A 50 9.77 -19.33 1.51
N SER A 51 11.03 -19.71 1.23
CA SER A 51 11.56 -20.39 0.03
C SER A 51 10.83 -20.13 -1.31
N LYS A 52 11.48 -19.38 -2.21
CA LYS A 52 11.08 -19.07 -3.60
C LYS A 52 9.80 -18.23 -3.80
N ASN A 53 9.14 -17.80 -2.72
CA ASN A 53 7.98 -16.90 -2.77
C ASN A 53 8.12 -15.78 -1.74
N PHE A 54 8.87 -14.74 -2.10
CA PHE A 54 9.04 -13.54 -1.30
C PHE A 54 7.96 -12.52 -1.65
N ILE A 55 7.40 -11.84 -0.66
CA ILE A 55 6.39 -10.81 -0.82
C ILE A 55 6.95 -9.56 -0.17
N VAL A 56 7.28 -8.57 -0.98
CA VAL A 56 7.58 -7.22 -0.48
C VAL A 56 6.26 -6.60 -0.06
N LYS A 57 6.18 -6.16 1.19
CA LYS A 57 5.02 -5.53 1.79
C LYS A 57 5.35 -4.11 2.20
N ILE A 58 4.49 -3.18 1.80
CA ILE A 58 4.52 -1.79 2.23
C ILE A 58 3.20 -1.51 2.96
N PRO A 59 3.24 -1.29 4.27
CA PRO A 59 2.05 -1.02 5.06
C PRO A 59 1.54 0.41 4.89
N ILE A 60 0.25 0.63 5.15
CA ILE A 60 -0.43 1.93 5.00
C ILE A 60 0.30 3.10 5.64
N TYR A 61 0.77 2.94 6.88
CA TYR A 61 1.47 4.00 7.63
C TYR A 61 2.75 4.50 6.97
N THR A 62 3.32 3.70 6.07
CA THR A 62 4.48 4.11 5.31
C THR A 62 4.08 5.02 4.17
N PHE A 63 3.15 4.57 3.33
CA PHE A 63 2.85 5.28 2.09
C PHE A 63 1.79 6.38 2.25
N GLU A 64 1.10 6.47 3.39
CA GLU A 64 0.15 7.56 3.66
C GLU A 64 0.80 8.95 3.64
N LYS A 65 2.10 9.02 4.00
CA LYS A 65 2.90 10.25 3.98
C LYS A 65 3.32 10.67 2.57
N TYR A 66 3.12 9.80 1.57
CA TYR A 66 3.58 10.01 0.20
C TYR A 66 2.37 10.12 -0.73
N ASP A 67 1.99 11.37 -1.05
CA ASP A 67 0.76 11.67 -1.80
C ASP A 67 0.69 10.93 -3.15
N GLU A 68 1.82 10.82 -3.86
CA GLU A 68 1.94 10.05 -5.11
C GLU A 68 1.44 8.60 -4.98
N ILE A 69 1.84 7.92 -3.90
CA ILE A 69 1.47 6.51 -3.69
C ILE A 69 0.03 6.45 -3.16
N ARG A 70 -0.31 7.33 -2.21
CA ARG A 70 -1.65 7.41 -1.63
C ARG A 70 -2.72 7.60 -2.70
N THR A 71 -2.56 8.56 -3.59
CA THR A 71 -3.50 8.85 -4.68
C THR A 71 -3.71 7.64 -5.60
N GLN A 72 -2.62 6.97 -6.00
CA GLN A 72 -2.71 5.75 -6.81
C GLN A 72 -3.45 4.63 -6.08
N VAL A 73 -3.22 4.45 -4.78
CA VAL A 73 -3.92 3.42 -3.99
C VAL A 73 -5.41 3.73 -3.89
N ILE A 74 -5.78 4.99 -3.64
CA ILE A 74 -7.17 5.44 -3.60
C ILE A 74 -7.88 5.14 -4.92
N GLU A 75 -7.26 5.47 -6.05
CA GLU A 75 -7.83 5.18 -7.38
C GLU A 75 -8.07 3.68 -7.58
N VAL A 76 -7.10 2.83 -7.22
CA VAL A 76 -7.25 1.37 -7.33
C VAL A 76 -8.38 0.86 -6.44
N LEU A 77 -8.48 1.36 -5.20
CA LEU A 77 -9.54 0.99 -4.27
C LEU A 77 -10.92 1.43 -4.76
N ARG A 78 -11.05 2.63 -5.32
CA ARG A 78 -12.29 3.13 -5.94
C ARG A 78 -12.74 2.22 -7.08
N ARG A 79 -11.85 1.94 -8.04
CA ARG A 79 -12.14 1.01 -9.15
C ARG A 79 -12.52 -0.39 -8.66
N ARG A 80 -11.92 -0.84 -7.56
CA ARG A 80 -12.24 -2.14 -6.95
C ARG A 80 -13.61 -2.14 -6.27
N LEU A 81 -13.98 -1.04 -5.63
CA LEU A 81 -15.28 -0.86 -4.98
C LEU A 81 -16.43 -0.93 -5.98
N GLU A 82 -16.26 -0.36 -7.18
CA GLU A 82 -17.26 -0.41 -8.25
C GLU A 82 -17.51 -1.84 -8.78
N ARG A 83 -16.48 -2.70 -8.74
CA ARG A 83 -16.55 -4.06 -9.29
C ARG A 83 -16.95 -5.13 -8.29
N ILE A 84 -16.86 -4.82 -6.99
CA ILE A 84 -17.06 -5.82 -5.94
C ILE A 84 -18.55 -5.96 -5.60
N LYS A 85 -19.06 -7.19 -5.62
CA LYS A 85 -20.46 -7.48 -5.26
C LYS A 85 -20.63 -7.87 -3.78
N ASP A 86 -19.56 -8.33 -3.16
CA ASP A 86 -19.54 -8.78 -1.76
C ASP A 86 -19.59 -7.59 -0.78
N GLU A 87 -20.64 -7.52 0.04
CA GLU A 87 -20.85 -6.42 0.99
C GLU A 87 -19.77 -6.33 2.07
N ARG A 88 -19.28 -7.47 2.57
CA ARG A 88 -18.24 -7.48 3.62
C ARG A 88 -16.94 -6.89 3.07
N ARG A 89 -16.57 -7.26 1.86
CA ARG A 89 -15.39 -6.70 1.17
C ARG A 89 -15.62 -5.25 0.76
N LYS A 90 -16.84 -4.84 0.39
CA LYS A 90 -17.17 -3.40 0.21
C LYS A 90 -16.88 -2.62 1.47
N LYS A 91 -17.38 -3.07 2.63
CA LYS A 91 -17.16 -2.41 3.93
C LYS A 91 -15.66 -2.26 4.22
N ASN A 92 -14.88 -3.34 4.06
CA ASN A 92 -13.43 -3.29 4.26
C ASN A 92 -12.72 -2.26 3.34
N ILE A 93 -13.12 -2.16 2.07
CA ILE A 93 -12.56 -1.19 1.12
C ILE A 93 -12.96 0.24 1.50
N ILE A 94 -14.21 0.44 1.92
CA ILE A 94 -14.70 1.75 2.37
C ILE A 94 -13.93 2.21 3.62
N GLU A 95 -13.72 1.32 4.60
CA GLU A 95 -12.93 1.64 5.79
C GLU A 95 -11.47 1.98 5.44
N ALA A 96 -10.87 1.21 4.53
CA ALA A 96 -9.56 1.50 3.99
C ALA A 96 -9.49 2.87 3.30
N LEU A 97 -10.49 3.20 2.48
CA LEU A 97 -10.61 4.50 1.82
C LEU A 97 -10.78 5.63 2.83
N LYS A 98 -11.55 5.44 3.90
CA LYS A 98 -11.70 6.43 4.98
C LYS A 98 -10.39 6.73 5.69
N LYS A 99 -9.55 5.71 5.92
CA LYS A 99 -8.21 5.88 6.51
C LYS A 99 -7.23 6.58 5.57
N LEU A 100 -7.38 6.39 4.25
CA LEU A 100 -6.51 6.97 3.23
C LEU A 100 -6.95 8.33 2.73
N ALA A 101 -8.23 8.66 2.86
CA ALA A 101 -8.74 9.97 2.54
C ALA A 101 -7.96 11.01 3.36
N PRO A 102 -7.59 12.16 2.76
CA PRO A 102 -7.03 13.24 3.54
C PRO A 102 -8.01 13.51 4.68
N THR A 103 -7.51 13.51 5.91
CA THR A 103 -8.17 14.23 6.97
C THR A 103 -8.08 15.70 6.55
N GLU A 104 -9.02 16.16 5.73
CA GLU A 104 -9.29 17.60 5.64
C GLU A 104 -9.42 18.10 7.08
N GLY A 105 -8.72 19.20 7.36
CA GLY A 105 -8.35 19.68 8.67
C GLY A 105 -9.35 19.36 9.78
N VAL A 106 -8.88 18.63 10.78
CA VAL A 106 -9.02 19.19 12.13
C VAL A 106 -7.86 20.17 12.28
N ALA A 107 -8.03 21.35 11.68
CA ALA A 107 -7.48 22.54 12.29
C ALA A 107 -8.13 22.62 13.68
N VAL A 108 -7.50 22.00 14.67
CA VAL A 108 -7.73 22.39 16.05
C VAL A 108 -7.04 23.73 16.17
N GLY A 109 -7.76 24.79 15.78
CA GLY A 109 -7.43 26.12 16.26
C GLY A 109 -7.67 26.11 17.75
N GLN A 110 -6.60 26.18 18.54
CA GLN A 110 -6.49 26.92 19.79
C GLN A 110 -5.03 27.34 19.97
#